data_AF-A0A5S3SLB8-F1
#
_entry.id   AF-A0A5S3SLB8-F1
#
_cell.length_a   1.000
_cell.length_b   1.000
_cell.length_c   1.000
_cell.angle_alpha   90.00
_cell.angle_beta   90.00
_cell.angle_gamma   90.00
#
_symmetry.space_group_name_H-M   'P 1'
#
loop_
_entity.id
_entity.type
_entity.pdbx_description
1 polymer ?
#
loop_
_entity_poly.entity_id
_entity_poly.type
_entity_poly.pdbx_seq_one_letter_code
_entity_poly.pdbx_strand_id
1 'polypeptide(L)'
;MSSLLDLSNSIKSSITDKVTHPLLGSFIISWFFFNWKAVYFICFSNLDATYKIKSITENYSDWCLNLFTPLISSLVLVFLLPLFTAAYTRFIAYTKEFQMKSLPEFFKPHHLTLEDSNSLRDFYETEFNTLKEELSKANETITDYRTKDENIFKEYKDKLNNVFDLFAAVELGENILKSELANHEIDKIRFLEQFISSSVNHESLHPDSAYILKNSKSLDAWGFESDLIEIEDESEDKINMIKITRKGVEELSNLKFEALKKHYDLNSVNSFNGRGLH
;
A
#
# COMPACT_ATOMS: atom_id res chain seq x y z
N MET A 1 -2.77 20.34 -27.27
CA MET A 1 -1.77 20.81 -26.28
C MET A 1 -0.65 19.79 -26.03
N SER A 2 -0.80 18.52 -26.39
CA SER A 2 0.20 17.45 -26.25
C SER A 2 1.41 17.62 -27.17
N SER A 3 1.21 18.01 -28.43
CA SER A 3 2.29 18.13 -29.43
C SER A 3 3.41 19.11 -29.08
N LEU A 4 3.10 20.23 -28.41
CA LEU A 4 4.11 21.20 -27.99
C LEU A 4 4.92 20.71 -26.78
N LEU A 5 4.30 19.94 -25.88
CA LEU A 5 4.98 19.31 -24.77
C LEU A 5 5.89 18.18 -25.27
N ASP A 6 5.43 17.40 -26.24
CA ASP A 6 6.22 16.31 -26.85
C ASP A 6 7.41 16.85 -27.67
N LEU A 7 7.23 17.98 -28.36
CA LEU A 7 8.34 18.70 -29.01
C LEU A 7 9.31 19.30 -27.98
N SER A 8 8.80 19.90 -26.91
CA SER A 8 9.65 20.43 -25.82
C SER A 8 10.46 19.32 -25.15
N ASN A 9 9.85 18.17 -24.89
CA ASN A 9 10.49 17.04 -24.23
C ASN A 9 11.51 16.33 -25.14
N SER A 10 11.23 16.18 -26.44
CA SER A 10 12.19 15.61 -27.40
C SER A 10 13.39 16.54 -27.67
N ILE A 11 13.17 17.86 -27.70
CA ILE A 11 14.23 18.87 -27.77
C ILE A 11 15.06 18.85 -26.47
N LYS A 12 14.41 18.81 -25.30
CA LYS A 12 15.10 18.72 -24.01
C LYS A 12 15.97 17.46 -23.93
N SER A 13 15.45 16.29 -24.28
CA SER A 13 16.19 15.03 -24.26
C SER A 13 17.42 15.07 -25.19
N SER A 14 17.24 15.62 -26.40
CA SER A 14 18.33 15.74 -27.39
C SER A 14 19.39 16.77 -26.98
N ILE A 15 18.98 17.82 -26.27
CA ILE A 15 19.89 18.84 -25.71
C ILE A 15 20.61 18.25 -24.50
N THR A 16 19.93 17.55 -23.59
CA THR A 16 20.57 16.94 -22.41
C THR A 16 21.64 15.92 -22.81
N ASP A 17 21.37 15.08 -23.82
CA ASP A 17 22.34 14.07 -24.28
C ASP A 17 23.55 14.64 -25.03
N LYS A 18 23.48 15.89 -25.51
CA LYS A 18 24.58 16.56 -26.23
C LYS A 18 25.28 17.64 -25.40
N VAL A 19 24.58 18.23 -24.43
CA VAL A 19 25.10 19.19 -23.43
C VAL A 19 25.78 18.48 -22.25
N THR A 20 25.56 17.18 -22.08
CA THR A 20 26.37 16.31 -21.20
C THR A 20 27.85 16.30 -21.55
N HIS A 21 28.24 16.69 -22.77
CA HIS A 21 29.63 16.99 -23.11
C HIS A 21 29.97 18.44 -22.67
N PRO A 22 30.74 18.64 -21.58
CA PRO A 22 31.03 19.97 -21.05
C PRO A 22 31.74 20.88 -22.06
N LEU A 23 32.46 20.28 -23.01
CA LEU A 23 33.12 20.97 -24.12
C LEU A 23 32.11 21.58 -25.12
N LEU A 24 31.07 20.84 -25.50
CA LEU A 24 30.07 21.35 -26.46
C LEU A 24 29.23 22.47 -25.85
N GLY A 25 28.81 22.30 -24.59
CA GLY A 25 28.07 23.34 -23.87
C GLY A 25 28.88 24.63 -23.71
N SER A 26 30.13 24.52 -23.26
CA SER A 26 31.04 25.68 -23.12
C SER A 26 31.40 26.30 -24.48
N PHE A 27 31.54 25.50 -25.53
CA PHE A 27 31.80 25.99 -26.89
C PHE A 27 30.63 26.81 -27.43
N ILE A 28 29.39 26.33 -27.29
CA ILE A 28 28.20 27.06 -27.72
C ILE A 28 28.12 28.41 -27.00
N ILE A 29 28.28 28.42 -25.67
CA ILE A 29 28.24 29.65 -24.85
C ILE A 29 29.36 30.61 -25.28
N SER A 30 30.59 30.10 -25.44
CA SER A 30 31.73 30.90 -25.86
C SER A 30 31.52 31.45 -27.28
N TRP A 31 30.94 30.67 -28.18
CA TRP A 31 30.64 31.10 -29.55
C TRP A 31 29.65 32.27 -29.56
N PHE A 32 28.55 32.17 -28.80
CA PHE A 32 27.61 33.28 -28.63
C PHE A 32 28.26 34.51 -28.00
N PHE A 33 29.18 34.32 -27.05
CA PHE A 33 29.89 35.41 -26.38
C PHE A 33 30.83 36.16 -27.34
N PHE A 34 31.61 35.47 -28.18
CA PHE A 34 32.52 36.15 -29.13
C PHE A 34 31.79 36.67 -30.37
N ASN A 35 30.75 35.96 -30.84
CA ASN A 35 29.96 36.33 -32.01
C ASN A 35 28.73 37.18 -31.65
N TRP A 36 28.70 37.76 -30.44
CA TRP A 36 27.54 38.49 -29.91
C TRP A 36 27.09 39.64 -30.82
N LYS A 37 28.02 40.30 -31.52
CA LYS A 37 27.71 41.38 -32.46
C LYS A 37 26.93 40.89 -33.67
N ALA A 38 27.32 39.74 -34.24
CA ALA A 38 26.64 39.14 -35.37
C ALA A 38 25.25 38.64 -34.96
N VAL A 39 25.15 37.98 -33.80
CA VAL A 39 23.87 37.51 -33.24
C VAL A 39 22.93 38.68 -32.94
N TYR A 40 23.44 39.74 -32.30
CA TYR A 40 22.68 40.95 -32.03
C TYR A 40 22.20 41.61 -33.33
N PHE A 41 23.08 41.74 -34.32
CA PHE A 41 22.73 42.31 -35.62
C PHE A 41 21.66 41.48 -36.34
N ILE A 42 21.74 40.15 -36.33
CA ILE A 42 20.70 39.29 -36.94
C ILE A 42 19.36 39.48 -36.24
N CYS A 43 19.34 39.40 -34.91
CA CYS A 43 18.12 39.38 -34.12
C CYS A 43 17.42 40.74 -34.04
N PHE A 44 18.17 41.85 -33.99
CA PHE A 44 17.62 43.17 -33.67
C PHE A 44 17.71 44.20 -34.80
N SER A 45 18.39 43.93 -35.91
CA SER A 45 18.36 44.87 -37.04
C SER A 45 17.04 44.77 -37.82
N ASN A 46 16.46 45.90 -38.22
CA ASN A 46 15.25 45.98 -39.03
C ASN A 46 15.54 45.98 -40.55
N LEU A 47 16.71 45.48 -40.97
CA LEU A 47 17.13 45.42 -42.37
C LEU A 47 16.58 44.18 -43.07
N ASP A 48 16.49 44.22 -44.40
CA ASP A 48 16.06 43.07 -45.19
C ASP A 48 17.05 41.89 -45.08
N ALA A 49 16.55 40.66 -45.17
CA ALA A 49 17.31 39.44 -44.88
C ALA A 49 18.55 39.28 -45.78
N THR A 50 18.43 39.67 -47.06
CA THR A 50 19.53 39.71 -48.03
C THR A 50 20.64 40.67 -47.61
N TYR A 51 20.29 41.86 -47.11
CA TYR A 51 21.26 42.83 -46.59
C TYR A 51 21.93 42.34 -45.32
N LYS A 52 21.20 41.67 -44.42
CA LYS A 52 21.77 41.08 -43.20
C LYS A 52 22.83 40.04 -43.54
N ILE A 53 22.51 39.08 -44.40
CA ILE A 53 23.43 38.00 -44.80
C ILE A 53 24.68 38.57 -45.46
N LYS A 54 24.53 39.50 -46.41
CA LYS A 54 25.68 40.15 -47.08
C LYS A 54 26.59 40.86 -46.07
N SER A 55 26.00 41.62 -45.15
CA SER A 55 26.75 42.34 -44.11
C SER A 55 27.51 41.41 -43.17
N ILE A 56 26.97 40.21 -42.90
CA ILE A 56 27.61 39.17 -42.08
C ILE A 56 28.77 38.52 -42.81
N THR A 57 28.57 38.18 -44.08
CA THR A 57 29.63 37.60 -44.91
C THR A 57 30.81 38.56 -45.09
N GLU A 58 30.56 39.86 -45.17
CA GLU A 58 31.60 40.87 -45.37
C GLU A 58 32.32 41.27 -44.07
N ASN A 59 31.61 41.38 -42.94
CA ASN A 59 32.16 41.95 -41.71
C ASN A 59 32.37 40.94 -40.56
N TYR A 60 31.77 39.76 -40.64
CA TYR A 60 31.75 38.78 -39.56
C TYR A 60 32.09 37.36 -40.04
N SER A 61 32.79 37.20 -41.18
CA SER A 61 33.12 35.88 -41.76
C SER A 61 34.55 35.41 -41.49
N ASP A 62 35.24 36.00 -40.52
CA ASP A 62 36.59 35.55 -40.17
C ASP A 62 36.53 34.17 -39.46
N TRP A 63 36.95 33.14 -40.17
CA TRP A 63 36.98 31.76 -39.68
C TRP A 63 37.84 31.59 -38.43
N CYS A 64 38.91 32.38 -38.30
CA CYS A 64 39.80 32.32 -37.14
C CYS A 64 39.06 32.83 -35.88
N LEU A 65 38.38 33.97 -36.00
CA LEU A 65 37.65 34.60 -34.90
C LEU A 65 36.30 33.95 -34.58
N ASN A 66 35.70 33.25 -35.54
CA ASN A 66 34.40 32.63 -35.34
C ASN A 66 34.49 31.20 -34.80
N LEU A 67 35.61 30.50 -35.05
CA LEU A 67 35.76 29.09 -34.68
C LEU A 67 36.88 28.86 -33.66
N PHE A 68 38.10 29.36 -33.92
CA PHE A 68 39.26 29.04 -33.08
C PHE A 68 39.21 29.76 -31.72
N THR A 69 38.80 31.02 -31.68
CA THR A 69 38.70 31.79 -30.42
C THR A 69 37.63 31.22 -29.47
N PRO A 70 36.38 30.92 -29.90
CA PRO A 70 35.43 30.18 -29.07
C PRO A 70 35.93 28.79 -28.65
N LEU A 71 36.63 28.07 -29.54
CA LEU A 71 37.15 26.73 -29.23
C LEU A 71 38.20 26.77 -28.13
N ILE A 72 39.19 27.66 -28.24
CA ILE A 72 40.24 27.83 -27.24
C ILE A 72 39.65 28.34 -25.93
N SER A 73 38.73 29.31 -25.98
CA SER A 73 38.05 29.82 -24.79
C SER A 73 37.21 28.74 -24.10
N SER A 74 36.52 27.89 -24.86
CA SER A 74 35.74 26.79 -24.31
C SER A 74 36.61 25.74 -23.63
N LEU A 75 37.75 25.39 -24.23
CA LEU A 75 38.76 24.52 -23.63
C LEU A 75 39.25 25.12 -22.30
N VAL A 76 39.62 26.39 -22.31
CA VAL A 76 40.09 27.13 -21.12
C VAL A 76 39.01 27.15 -20.03
N LEU A 77 37.74 27.37 -20.38
CA LEU A 77 36.62 27.36 -19.43
C LEU A 77 36.39 25.97 -18.82
N VAL A 78 36.46 24.90 -19.61
CA VAL A 78 36.29 23.52 -19.13
C VAL A 78 37.39 23.14 -18.13
N PHE A 79 38.62 23.64 -18.30
CA PHE A 79 39.71 23.39 -17.35
C PHE A 79 39.71 24.35 -16.15
N LEU A 80 39.36 25.62 -16.34
CA LEU A 80 39.33 26.62 -15.26
C LEU A 80 38.13 26.45 -14.33
N LEU A 81 36.98 26.04 -14.84
CA LEU A 81 35.76 25.94 -14.04
C LEU A 81 35.90 24.94 -12.88
N PRO A 82 36.42 23.70 -13.07
CA PRO A 82 36.72 22.78 -11.97
C PRO A 82 37.71 23.38 -10.96
N LEU A 83 38.75 24.09 -11.41
CA LEU A 83 39.72 24.73 -10.52
C LEU A 83 39.09 25.83 -9.66
N PHE A 84 38.23 26.67 -10.27
CA PHE A 84 37.52 27.72 -9.55
C PHE A 84 36.53 27.14 -8.54
N THR A 85 35.78 26.08 -8.91
CA THR A 85 34.86 25.42 -7.98
C THR A 85 35.59 24.77 -6.81
N ALA A 86 36.75 24.14 -7.05
CA ALA A 86 37.60 23.57 -5.99
C ALA A 86 38.20 24.66 -5.07
N ALA A 87 38.63 25.78 -5.64
CA ALA A 87 39.12 26.92 -4.87
C ALA A 87 38.01 27.55 -4.01
N TYR A 88 36.82 27.70 -4.58
CA TYR A 88 35.64 28.25 -3.90
C TYR A 88 35.17 27.36 -2.75
N THR A 89 35.09 26.04 -2.95
CA THR A 89 34.72 25.10 -1.88
C THR A 89 35.77 25.07 -0.77
N ARG A 90 37.05 25.13 -1.12
CA ARG A 90 38.14 25.24 -0.14
C ARG A 90 38.09 26.55 0.63
N PHE A 91 37.76 27.66 -0.03
CA PHE A 91 37.57 28.96 0.63
C PHE A 91 36.41 28.92 1.63
N ILE A 92 35.26 28.35 1.24
CA ILE A 92 34.13 28.17 2.16
C ILE A 92 34.50 27.25 3.34
N ALA A 93 35.22 26.16 3.08
CA ALA A 93 35.66 25.26 4.14
C ALA A 93 36.58 25.99 5.12
N TYR A 94 37.50 26.80 4.62
CA TYR A 94 38.37 27.64 5.43
C TYR A 94 37.61 28.68 6.24
N THR A 95 36.60 29.36 5.66
CA THR A 95 35.79 30.33 6.40
C THR A 95 34.92 29.66 7.46
N LYS A 96 34.39 28.46 7.19
CA LYS A 96 33.66 27.66 8.18
C LYS A 96 34.57 27.21 9.31
N GLU A 97 35.78 26.75 9.00
CA GLU A 97 36.77 26.37 10.00
C GLU A 97 37.18 27.58 10.86
N PHE A 98 37.35 28.75 10.26
CA PHE A 98 37.60 29.99 10.98
C PHE A 98 36.43 30.37 11.90
N GLN A 99 35.19 30.29 11.42
CA GLN A 99 33.99 30.52 12.24
C GLN A 99 33.89 29.53 13.41
N MET A 100 34.13 28.24 13.16
CA MET A 100 34.16 27.20 14.19
C MET A 100 35.30 27.42 15.19
N LYS A 101 36.46 27.93 14.76
CA LYS A 101 37.60 28.28 15.61
C LYS A 101 37.44 29.61 16.35
N SER A 102 36.51 30.48 15.93
CA SER A 102 36.13 31.70 16.66
C SER A 102 34.97 31.50 17.64
N LEU A 103 34.20 30.41 17.50
CA LEU A 103 33.18 29.99 18.47
C LEU A 103 33.65 29.36 19.81
N PRO A 104 34.90 28.86 19.99
CA PRO A 104 35.26 28.10 21.17
C PRO A 104 35.52 28.96 22.41
N GLU A 105 35.43 30.29 22.34
CA GLU A 105 35.40 31.12 23.57
C GLU A 105 34.10 30.93 24.36
N PHE A 106 32.97 30.63 23.71
CA PHE A 106 31.72 30.26 24.37
C PHE A 106 31.66 28.78 24.78
N PHE A 107 32.45 27.92 24.12
CA PHE A 107 32.52 26.48 24.36
C PHE A 107 33.84 26.03 25.02
N LYS A 108 34.54 26.91 25.74
CA LYS A 108 35.52 26.41 26.72
C LYS A 108 34.78 25.45 27.66
N PRO A 109 35.37 24.31 28.05
CA PRO A 109 34.79 23.47 29.08
C PRO A 109 34.61 24.37 30.30
N HIS A 110 33.37 24.75 30.58
CA HIS A 110 33.04 25.29 31.88
C HIS A 110 33.43 24.15 32.82
N HIS A 111 34.34 24.42 33.75
CA HIS A 111 34.54 23.51 34.85
C HIS A 111 33.22 23.52 35.60
N LEU A 112 32.36 22.55 35.29
CA LEU A 112 31.12 22.32 36.02
C LEU A 112 31.51 22.26 37.49
N THR A 113 30.97 23.17 38.27
CA THR A 113 31.13 23.05 39.72
C THR A 113 30.47 21.74 40.15
N LEU A 114 30.88 21.18 41.29
CA LEU A 114 30.24 19.96 41.80
C LEU A 114 28.71 20.14 41.94
N GLU A 115 28.27 21.36 42.25
CA GLU A 115 26.87 21.73 42.34
C GLU A 115 26.16 21.69 40.99
N ASP A 116 26.76 22.26 39.93
CA ASP A 116 26.20 22.21 38.58
C ASP A 116 26.15 20.76 38.05
N SER A 117 27.13 19.93 38.40
CA SER A 117 27.14 18.52 38.03
C SER A 117 26.08 17.71 38.76
N ASN A 118 25.85 18.00 40.05
CA ASN A 118 24.83 17.31 40.84
C ASN A 118 23.43 17.74 40.39
N SER A 119 23.18 19.04 40.23
CA SER A 119 21.89 19.54 39.73
C SER A 119 21.56 19.04 38.32
N LEU A 120 22.56 18.89 37.45
CA LEU A 120 22.36 18.29 36.13
C LEU A 120 22.02 16.79 36.23
N ARG A 121 22.66 16.06 37.13
CA ARG A 121 22.33 14.65 37.39
C ARG A 121 20.90 14.52 37.90
N ASP A 122 20.53 15.33 38.89
CA ASP A 122 19.19 15.33 39.48
C ASP A 122 18.14 15.67 38.42
N PHE A 123 18.41 16.66 37.56
CA PHE A 123 17.55 16.99 36.43
C PHE A 123 17.32 15.78 35.51
N TYR A 124 18.39 15.13 35.03
CA TYR A 124 18.24 13.94 34.19
C TYR A 124 17.57 12.78 34.90
N GLU A 125 17.79 12.61 36.20
CA GLU A 125 17.15 11.56 36.98
C GLU A 125 15.64 11.83 37.12
N THR A 126 15.24 13.08 37.36
CA THR A 126 13.83 13.46 37.40
C THR A 126 13.14 13.27 36.04
N GLU A 127 13.75 13.74 34.95
CA GLU A 127 13.23 13.56 33.58
C GLU A 127 13.18 12.08 33.18
N PHE A 128 14.17 11.30 33.58
CA PHE A 128 14.17 9.86 33.31
C PHE A 128 13.03 9.16 34.07
N ASN A 129 12.80 9.55 35.33
CA ASN A 129 11.73 8.99 36.14
C ASN A 129 10.34 9.41 35.64
N THR A 130 10.15 10.66 35.21
CA THR A 130 8.89 11.15 34.62
C THR A 130 8.59 10.41 33.31
N LEU A 131 9.57 10.29 32.41
CA LEU A 131 9.43 9.54 31.17
C LEU A 131 9.12 8.07 31.43
N LYS A 132 9.75 7.45 32.43
CA LYS A 132 9.47 6.06 32.81
C LYS A 132 8.05 5.90 33.35
N GLU A 133 7.55 6.85 34.12
CA GLU A 133 6.18 6.86 34.64
C GLU A 133 5.17 7.04 33.49
N GLU A 134 5.42 7.97 32.57
CA GLU A 134 4.59 8.17 31.38
C GLU A 134 4.56 6.93 30.49
N LEU A 135 5.71 6.29 30.26
CA LEU A 135 5.82 5.05 29.51
C LEU A 135 5.04 3.92 30.20
N SER A 136 5.13 3.83 31.53
CA SER A 136 4.36 2.87 32.32
C SER A 136 2.85 3.08 32.16
N LYS A 137 2.38 4.33 32.27
CA LYS A 137 0.96 4.69 32.09
C LYS A 137 0.48 4.41 30.67
N ALA A 138 1.29 4.73 29.67
CA ALA A 138 0.98 4.44 28.27
C ALA A 138 0.86 2.93 28.02
N ASN A 139 1.77 2.13 28.57
CA ASN A 139 1.71 0.67 28.47
C ASN A 139 0.49 0.09 29.17
N GLU A 140 0.16 0.57 30.37
CA GLU A 140 -1.05 0.15 31.09
C GLU A 140 -2.32 0.47 30.28
N THR A 141 -2.38 1.67 29.70
CA THR A 141 -3.48 2.09 28.82
C THR A 141 -3.60 1.19 27.59
N ILE A 142 -2.48 0.83 26.95
CA ILE A 142 -2.48 -0.12 25.81
C ILE A 142 -2.98 -1.49 26.25
N THR A 143 -2.60 -1.97 27.43
CA THR A 143 -3.09 -3.26 27.93
C THR A 143 -4.58 -3.23 28.25
N ASP A 144 -5.09 -2.14 28.83
CA ASP A 144 -6.53 -1.95 29.08
C ASP A 144 -7.32 -1.97 27.75
N TYR A 145 -6.87 -1.21 26.73
CA TYR A 145 -7.51 -1.24 25.41
C TYR A 145 -7.49 -2.62 24.77
N ARG A 146 -6.37 -3.35 24.84
CA ARG A 146 -6.28 -4.72 24.31
C ARG A 146 -7.26 -5.67 25.00
N THR A 147 -7.34 -5.62 26.33
CA THR A 147 -8.29 -6.48 27.08
C THR A 147 -9.74 -6.11 26.79
N LYS A 148 -10.06 -4.82 26.61
CA LYS A 148 -11.38 -4.38 26.17
C LYS A 148 -11.73 -4.92 24.78
N ASP A 149 -10.81 -4.81 23.82
CA ASP A 149 -11.02 -5.31 22.46
C ASP A 149 -11.21 -6.84 22.46
N GLU A 150 -10.43 -7.58 23.24
CA GLU A 150 -10.58 -9.03 23.39
C GLU A 150 -11.94 -9.41 23.99
N ASN A 151 -12.38 -8.70 25.03
CA ASN A 151 -13.69 -8.92 25.64
C ASN A 151 -14.84 -8.59 24.69
N ILE A 152 -14.74 -7.47 23.97
CA ILE A 152 -15.71 -7.07 22.95
C ILE A 152 -15.78 -8.12 21.84
N PHE A 153 -14.62 -8.57 21.32
CA PHE A 153 -14.55 -9.59 20.29
C PHE A 153 -15.17 -10.91 20.76
N LYS A 154 -14.88 -11.32 21.99
CA LYS A 154 -15.49 -12.51 22.59
C LYS A 154 -17.01 -12.37 22.71
N GLU A 155 -17.51 -11.22 23.16
CA GLU A 155 -18.94 -10.96 23.25
C GLU A 155 -19.62 -11.02 21.87
N TYR A 156 -19.04 -10.41 20.85
CA TYR A 156 -19.56 -10.48 19.48
C TYR A 156 -19.52 -11.90 18.93
N LYS A 157 -18.44 -12.64 19.19
CA LYS A 157 -18.32 -14.05 18.80
C LYS A 157 -19.39 -14.90 19.46
N ASP A 158 -19.64 -14.71 20.76
CA ASP A 158 -20.68 -15.44 21.49
C ASP A 158 -22.09 -15.10 20.99
N LYS A 159 -22.36 -13.82 20.70
CA LYS A 159 -23.63 -13.39 20.08
C LYS A 159 -23.84 -14.01 18.71
N LEU A 160 -22.83 -13.94 17.85
CA LEU A 160 -22.85 -14.54 16.52
C LEU A 160 -23.03 -16.06 16.62
N ASN A 161 -22.40 -16.68 17.62
CA ASN A 161 -22.57 -18.11 17.86
C ASN A 161 -24.01 -18.48 18.22
N ASN A 162 -24.61 -17.74 19.15
CA ASN A 162 -26.00 -17.92 19.55
C ASN A 162 -26.96 -17.73 18.36
N VAL A 163 -26.71 -16.76 17.47
CA VAL A 163 -27.55 -16.55 16.28
C VAL A 163 -27.49 -17.76 15.36
N PHE A 164 -26.30 -18.30 15.10
CA PHE A 164 -26.14 -19.51 14.31
C PHE A 164 -26.81 -20.72 14.96
N ASP A 165 -26.71 -20.90 16.28
CA ASP A 165 -27.35 -22.00 16.98
C ASP A 165 -28.89 -21.91 16.90
N LEU A 166 -29.43 -20.70 17.11
CA LEU A 166 -30.86 -20.43 16.95
C LEU A 166 -31.32 -20.71 15.52
N PHE A 167 -30.56 -20.25 14.52
CA PHE A 167 -30.93 -20.38 13.12
C PHE A 167 -30.82 -21.82 12.61
N ALA A 168 -29.81 -22.56 13.05
CA ALA A 168 -29.69 -23.99 12.79
C ALA A 168 -30.89 -24.76 13.36
N ALA A 169 -31.36 -24.38 14.56
CA ALA A 169 -32.52 -24.98 15.21
C ALA A 169 -33.89 -24.64 14.56
N VAL A 170 -33.96 -23.63 13.68
CA VAL A 170 -35.19 -23.32 12.95
C VAL A 170 -35.41 -24.36 11.86
N GLU A 171 -36.51 -25.10 11.93
CA GLU A 171 -36.98 -25.97 10.84
C GLU A 171 -37.54 -25.09 9.71
N LEU A 172 -36.95 -25.19 8.52
CA LEU A 172 -37.49 -24.56 7.32
C LEU A 172 -38.56 -25.44 6.70
N GLY A 173 -39.68 -24.86 6.29
CA GLY A 173 -40.73 -25.58 5.59
C GLY A 173 -40.21 -26.19 4.29
N GLU A 174 -40.49 -27.49 4.05
CA GLU A 174 -40.01 -28.24 2.87
C GLU A 174 -40.33 -27.54 1.54
N ASN A 175 -41.41 -26.76 1.49
CA ASN A 175 -41.84 -26.04 0.30
C ASN A 175 -40.84 -24.97 -0.15
N ILE A 176 -40.14 -24.32 0.80
CA ILE A 176 -39.14 -23.28 0.52
C ILE A 176 -37.82 -23.94 0.10
N LEU A 177 -37.46 -25.06 0.72
CA LEU A 177 -36.25 -25.81 0.38
C LEU A 177 -36.34 -26.40 -1.05
N LYS A 178 -37.48 -27.02 -1.39
CA LYS A 178 -37.69 -27.67 -2.69
C LYS A 178 -37.87 -26.68 -3.85
N SER A 179 -38.26 -25.43 -3.59
CA SER A 179 -38.47 -24.44 -4.66
C SER A 179 -37.19 -23.69 -5.06
N GLU A 180 -36.23 -23.53 -4.14
CA GLU A 180 -35.08 -22.61 -4.33
C GLU A 180 -33.69 -23.25 -4.32
N LEU A 181 -33.54 -24.51 -3.88
CA LEU A 181 -32.24 -25.19 -3.79
C LEU A 181 -32.14 -26.41 -4.71
N ALA A 182 -30.93 -26.75 -5.10
CA ALA A 182 -30.66 -27.98 -5.84
C ALA A 182 -30.80 -29.20 -4.91
N ASN A 183 -31.23 -30.35 -5.46
CA ASN A 183 -31.49 -31.57 -4.68
C ASN A 183 -30.34 -31.97 -3.75
N HIS A 184 -29.08 -31.80 -4.20
CA HIS A 184 -27.89 -32.11 -3.39
C HIS A 184 -27.71 -31.18 -2.18
N GLU A 185 -28.11 -29.91 -2.27
CA GLU A 185 -28.05 -28.95 -1.16
C GLU A 185 -29.17 -29.21 -0.14
N ILE A 186 -30.34 -29.62 -0.62
CA ILE A 186 -31.46 -30.06 0.22
C ILE A 186 -31.08 -31.31 1.01
N ASP A 187 -30.44 -32.27 0.35
CA ASP A 187 -29.94 -33.50 1.00
C ASP A 187 -28.84 -33.18 2.01
N LYS A 188 -27.98 -32.19 1.73
CA LYS A 188 -26.96 -31.68 2.67
C LYS A 188 -27.59 -31.03 3.91
N ILE A 189 -28.61 -30.18 3.74
CA ILE A 189 -29.37 -29.59 4.86
C ILE A 189 -30.04 -30.68 5.69
N ARG A 190 -30.75 -31.61 5.05
CA ARG A 190 -31.44 -32.71 5.75
C ARG A 190 -30.48 -33.59 6.54
N PHE A 191 -29.31 -33.87 5.95
CA PHE A 191 -28.26 -34.62 6.62
C PHE A 191 -27.75 -33.86 7.85
N LEU A 192 -27.42 -32.57 7.74
CA LEU A 192 -26.94 -31.78 8.88
C LEU A 192 -28.01 -31.55 9.97
N GLU A 193 -29.29 -31.38 9.60
CA GLU A 193 -30.42 -31.26 10.54
C GLU A 193 -30.62 -32.48 11.42
N GLN A 194 -30.33 -33.68 10.91
CA GLN A 194 -30.40 -34.93 11.69
C GLN A 194 -29.46 -34.94 12.90
N PHE A 195 -28.43 -34.09 12.91
CA PHE A 195 -27.42 -34.03 13.97
C PHE A 195 -27.60 -32.87 14.96
N ILE A 196 -28.65 -32.04 14.82
CA ILE A 196 -28.90 -30.88 15.71
C ILE A 196 -29.63 -31.27 16.99
N SER A 197 -30.58 -32.21 16.92
CA SER A 197 -31.57 -32.40 17.98
C SER A 197 -31.15 -33.39 19.08
N SER A 198 -30.08 -34.16 18.89
CA SER A 198 -29.36 -34.89 19.95
C SER A 198 -28.17 -35.61 19.34
N SER A 199 -27.18 -35.99 20.14
CA SER A 199 -26.17 -36.98 19.76
C SER A 199 -26.87 -38.31 19.44
N VAL A 200 -27.28 -38.49 18.18
CA VAL A 200 -28.04 -39.65 17.72
C VAL A 200 -27.12 -40.86 17.72
N ASN A 201 -27.49 -41.93 18.44
CA ASN A 201 -26.83 -43.23 18.32
C ASN A 201 -26.80 -43.65 16.85
N HIS A 202 -25.69 -44.20 16.36
CA HIS A 202 -25.53 -44.61 14.95
C HIS A 202 -26.67 -45.54 14.45
N GLU A 203 -27.32 -46.27 15.35
CA GLU A 203 -28.46 -47.16 15.06
C GLU A 203 -29.78 -46.44 14.69
N SER A 204 -29.92 -45.15 15.02
CA SER A 204 -31.11 -44.33 14.73
C SER A 204 -30.98 -43.48 13.45
N LEU A 205 -29.86 -43.58 12.75
CA LEU A 205 -29.63 -42.88 11.48
C LEU A 205 -30.38 -43.58 10.33
N HIS A 206 -30.80 -42.80 9.33
CA HIS A 206 -31.34 -43.37 8.09
C HIS A 206 -30.27 -44.29 7.46
N PRO A 207 -30.64 -45.46 6.89
CA PRO A 207 -29.66 -46.41 6.34
C PRO A 207 -28.73 -45.78 5.29
N ASP A 208 -29.22 -44.79 4.54
CA ASP A 208 -28.42 -44.07 3.54
C ASP A 208 -27.37 -43.14 4.18
N SER A 209 -27.66 -42.51 5.32
CA SER A 209 -26.71 -41.61 6.00
C SER A 209 -25.59 -42.36 6.71
N ALA A 210 -25.89 -43.53 7.28
CA ALA A 210 -24.88 -44.43 7.84
C ALA A 210 -23.90 -44.97 6.78
N TYR A 211 -24.39 -45.23 5.56
CA TYR A 211 -23.55 -45.64 4.44
C TYR A 211 -22.60 -44.52 3.98
N ILE A 212 -23.08 -43.28 3.93
CA ILE A 212 -22.29 -42.11 3.50
C ILE A 212 -21.17 -41.81 4.50
N LEU A 213 -21.44 -41.90 5.81
CA LEU A 213 -20.45 -41.71 6.88
C LEU A 213 -19.30 -42.73 6.84
N LYS A 214 -19.58 -43.99 6.46
CA LYS A 214 -18.56 -45.05 6.35
C LYS A 214 -17.69 -44.93 5.08
N ASN A 215 -18.06 -44.06 4.14
CA ASN A 215 -17.37 -43.95 2.87
C ASN A 215 -16.94 -42.50 2.60
N SER A 216 -15.66 -42.21 2.88
CA SER A 216 -15.06 -40.88 2.64
C SER A 216 -15.20 -40.41 1.19
N LYS A 217 -15.20 -41.33 0.21
CA LYS A 217 -15.41 -40.96 -1.21
C LYS A 217 -16.83 -40.46 -1.50
N SER A 218 -17.84 -40.88 -0.73
CA SER A 218 -19.20 -40.33 -0.87
C SER A 218 -19.37 -38.99 -0.18
N LEU A 219 -18.66 -38.74 0.93
CA LEU A 219 -18.61 -37.43 1.58
C LEU A 219 -18.02 -36.36 0.64
N ASP A 220 -16.89 -36.67 0.00
CA ASP A 220 -16.26 -35.78 -0.99
C ASP A 220 -17.16 -35.54 -2.21
N ALA A 221 -17.85 -36.59 -2.69
CA ALA A 221 -18.78 -36.50 -3.82
C ALA A 221 -20.03 -35.65 -3.50
N TRP A 222 -20.35 -35.44 -2.24
CA TRP A 222 -21.46 -34.62 -1.75
C TRP A 222 -21.00 -33.23 -1.28
N GLY A 223 -19.71 -32.90 -1.44
CA GLY A 223 -19.15 -31.59 -1.07
C GLY A 223 -19.11 -31.32 0.43
N PHE A 224 -19.04 -32.38 1.24
CA PHE A 224 -18.84 -32.27 2.69
C PHE A 224 -17.36 -32.27 3.01
N GLU A 225 -16.88 -31.19 3.62
CA GLU A 225 -15.56 -31.21 4.26
C GLU A 225 -15.63 -32.06 5.53
N SER A 226 -14.60 -32.89 5.78
CA SER A 226 -14.49 -33.77 6.95
C SER A 226 -14.64 -33.02 8.28
N ASP A 227 -14.42 -31.71 8.28
CA ASP A 227 -14.41 -30.86 9.47
C ASP A 227 -15.81 -30.47 9.98
N LEU A 228 -16.88 -30.86 9.27
CA LEU A 228 -18.26 -30.47 9.60
C LEU A 228 -18.92 -31.36 10.67
N ILE A 229 -18.35 -32.54 10.94
CA ILE A 229 -18.88 -33.55 11.86
C ILE A 229 -17.74 -34.16 12.68
N GLU A 230 -17.94 -34.30 13.98
CA GLU A 230 -17.01 -34.93 14.91
C GLU A 230 -17.53 -36.30 15.34
N ILE A 231 -16.66 -37.30 15.27
CA ILE A 231 -16.95 -38.69 15.66
C ILE A 231 -16.20 -38.96 16.96
N GLU A 232 -16.93 -39.12 18.06
CA GLU A 232 -16.36 -39.56 19.34
C GLU A 232 -16.41 -41.10 19.42
N ASP A 233 -15.23 -41.71 19.68
CA ASP A 233 -14.92 -43.16 19.72
C ASP A 233 -14.87 -43.90 18.37
N GLU A 234 -13.69 -43.92 17.74
CA GLU A 234 -13.29 -44.95 16.77
C GLU A 234 -12.75 -46.18 17.52
N SER A 235 -13.63 -47.08 17.92
CA SER A 235 -13.26 -48.49 18.14
C SER A 235 -13.71 -49.30 16.92
N GLU A 236 -12.88 -50.22 16.45
CA GLU A 236 -12.84 -50.82 15.10
C GLU A 236 -14.17 -51.32 14.48
N ASP A 237 -15.31 -51.34 15.18
CA ASP A 237 -16.61 -51.70 14.61
C ASP A 237 -17.84 -50.97 15.20
N LYS A 238 -17.67 -49.94 16.05
CA LYS A 238 -18.81 -49.21 16.65
C LYS A 238 -18.56 -47.71 16.76
N ILE A 239 -19.24 -46.95 15.88
CA ILE A 239 -19.40 -45.50 16.03
C ILE A 239 -20.49 -45.27 17.08
N ASN A 240 -20.10 -44.81 18.27
CA ASN A 240 -21.05 -44.64 19.37
C ASN A 240 -21.73 -43.27 19.36
N MET A 241 -21.04 -42.19 18.94
CA MET A 241 -21.61 -40.85 19.01
C MET A 241 -21.10 -39.94 17.88
N ILE A 242 -22.04 -39.35 17.13
CA ILE A 242 -21.74 -38.39 16.04
C ILE A 242 -22.34 -37.04 16.43
N LYS A 243 -21.53 -35.98 16.39
CA LYS A 243 -21.95 -34.60 16.70
C LYS A 243 -21.62 -33.68 15.52
N ILE A 244 -22.50 -32.71 15.26
CA ILE A 244 -22.21 -31.64 14.30
C ILE A 244 -21.18 -30.69 14.90
N THR A 245 -20.12 -30.34 14.15
CA THR A 245 -19.13 -29.37 14.62
C THR A 245 -19.68 -27.95 14.47
N ARG A 246 -19.00 -26.98 15.10
CA ARG A 246 -19.29 -25.56 14.93
C ARG A 246 -19.35 -25.13 13.46
N LYS A 247 -18.39 -25.60 12.67
CA LYS A 247 -18.31 -25.33 11.22
C LYS A 247 -19.51 -25.91 10.49
N GLY A 248 -20.00 -27.09 10.92
CA GLY A 248 -21.24 -27.70 10.42
C GLY A 248 -22.48 -26.87 10.73
N VAL A 249 -22.60 -26.31 11.94
CA VAL A 249 -23.73 -25.43 12.34
C VAL A 249 -23.74 -24.13 11.53
N GLU A 250 -22.58 -23.54 11.29
CA GLU A 250 -22.41 -22.34 10.46
C GLU A 250 -22.77 -22.62 8.99
N GLU A 251 -22.25 -23.71 8.42
CA GLU A 251 -22.53 -24.13 7.04
C GLU A 251 -24.03 -24.38 6.84
N LEU A 252 -24.66 -25.12 7.76
CA LEU A 252 -26.10 -25.34 7.73
C LEU A 252 -26.85 -24.01 7.77
N SER A 253 -26.48 -23.12 8.68
CA SER A 253 -27.14 -21.83 8.82
C SER A 253 -26.97 -20.96 7.58
N ASN A 254 -25.81 -20.99 6.94
CA ASN A 254 -25.57 -20.26 5.70
C ASN A 254 -26.45 -20.81 4.56
N LEU A 255 -26.53 -22.13 4.39
CA LEU A 255 -27.38 -22.78 3.37
C LEU A 255 -28.86 -22.44 3.59
N LYS A 256 -29.33 -22.50 4.84
CA LYS A 256 -30.69 -22.10 5.23
C LYS A 256 -30.95 -20.61 4.96
N PHE A 257 -29.96 -19.74 5.18
CA PHE A 257 -30.07 -18.31 4.93
C PHE A 257 -30.11 -17.99 3.43
N GLU A 258 -29.28 -18.66 2.62
CA GLU A 258 -29.33 -18.54 1.17
C GLU A 258 -30.68 -18.97 0.59
N ALA A 259 -31.27 -20.04 1.12
CA ALA A 259 -32.61 -20.50 0.76
C ALA A 259 -33.66 -19.40 0.96
N LEU A 260 -33.67 -18.82 2.16
CA LEU A 260 -34.60 -17.74 2.50
C LEU A 260 -34.35 -16.50 1.66
N LYS A 261 -33.10 -16.10 1.47
CA LYS A 261 -32.76 -14.93 0.65
C LYS A 261 -33.28 -15.07 -0.77
N LYS A 262 -33.04 -16.21 -1.44
CA LYS A 262 -33.55 -16.48 -2.79
C LYS A 262 -35.07 -16.42 -2.84
N HIS A 263 -35.76 -17.04 -1.88
CA HIS A 263 -37.21 -17.06 -1.81
C HIS A 263 -37.84 -15.66 -1.66
N TYR A 264 -37.25 -14.80 -0.82
CA TYR A 264 -37.76 -13.44 -0.60
C TYR A 264 -37.34 -12.47 -1.71
N ASP A 265 -36.14 -12.60 -2.28
CA ASP A 265 -35.70 -11.79 -3.42
C ASP A 265 -36.57 -12.07 -4.67
N LEU A 266 -36.90 -13.34 -4.96
CA LEU A 266 -37.78 -13.72 -6.08
C LEU A 266 -39.23 -13.26 -5.91
N ASN A 267 -39.77 -13.30 -4.68
CA ASN A 267 -41.10 -12.79 -4.39
C ASN A 267 -41.19 -11.26 -4.46
N SER A 268 -40.09 -10.54 -4.17
CA SER A 268 -40.02 -9.09 -4.37
C SER A 268 -40.13 -8.71 -5.85
N VAL A 269 -39.49 -9.46 -6.75
CA VAL A 269 -39.54 -9.28 -8.21
C VAL A 269 -40.91 -9.66 -8.79
N ASN A 270 -41.52 -10.75 -8.30
CA ASN A 270 -42.85 -11.18 -8.77
C ASN A 270 -43.99 -10.27 -8.25
N SER A 271 -43.81 -9.55 -7.14
CA SER A 271 -44.79 -8.57 -6.66
C SER A 271 -44.88 -7.29 -7.52
N PHE A 272 -43.85 -6.99 -8.31
CA PHE A 272 -43.81 -5.77 -9.14
C PHE A 272 -44.46 -5.93 -10.53
N ASN A 273 -44.69 -7.15 -11.00
CA ASN A 273 -45.30 -7.43 -12.32
C ASN A 273 -46.82 -7.66 -12.28
N GLY A 274 -47.48 -7.45 -11.13
CA GLY A 274 -48.90 -7.77 -10.92
C GLY A 274 -49.88 -6.59 -10.85
N ARG A 275 -49.46 -5.34 -11.01
CA ARG A 275 -50.38 -4.18 -11.11
C ARG A 275 -50.15 -3.36 -12.37
N GLY A 276 -50.41 -4.00 -13.51
CA GLY A 276 -50.72 -3.35 -14.78
C GLY A 276 -52.18 -3.63 -15.14
N LEU A 277 -53.12 -3.04 -14.41
CA LEU A 277 -54.52 -2.93 -14.80
C LEU A 277 -54.97 -1.49 -14.52
N HIS A 278 -54.72 -0.62 -15.49
CA HIS A 278 -55.72 0.25 -16.16
C HIS A 278 -55.05 1.11 -17.22
#